data_AF-A6J9X9-F1
#
_entry.id   AF-A6J9X9-F1
#
_cell.length_a   1.000
_cell.length_b   1.000
_cell.length_c   1.000
_cell.angle_alpha   90.00
_cell.angle_beta   90.00
_cell.angle_gamma   90.00
#
_symmetry.space_group_name_H-M   'P 1'
#
loop_
_entity.id
_entity.type
_entity.pdbx_description
1 polymer ?
#
loop_
_entity_poly.entity_id
_entity_poly.type
_entity_poly.pdbx_seq_one_letter_code
_entity_poly.pdbx_strand_id
1 'polypeptide(L)'
;MVWTRLPLYGHSKPSTGGWQPLRFDGGAFHLKRTAELARALLVLRLCAWPPLVTHGLAFQAWSQRLLGSRLSGALLRASIYGQFVAGETAEEVRGCVQQLQAIGLQPLLAVPTEEEPDSAAKTSEAWYEGNLSAMLHCVDLSRAVADAHGPARNSLMQLKVTALTSPRLCNLQLSCLSTEQNQHLQASLSRLHRVAQHARAQDVRLLVDAEYTFINPALSLLVAALAMRWNSSEEEGPWVWNTYQAYLKDTHERLERDAKAAHEAGLAFGVKLVRGAYLDKERSVTQLHGKEDCTQPDYEATSRRCHHYSSDSSDKNLSQKQV
;
A
#
# COMPACT_ATOMS: atom_id res chain seq x y z
N MET A 1 1.42 31.89 28.71
CA MET A 1 2.60 31.29 28.05
C MET A 1 2.30 31.28 26.56
N VAL A 2 2.84 32.27 25.84
CA VAL A 2 2.59 32.49 24.43
C VAL A 2 3.56 31.62 23.64
N TRP A 3 3.05 30.59 22.95
CA TRP A 3 3.86 29.74 22.09
C TRP A 3 4.09 30.45 20.75
N THR A 4 5.31 30.91 20.54
CA THR A 4 5.80 31.44 19.26
C THR A 4 5.97 30.29 18.25
N ARG A 5 5.21 30.33 17.15
CA ARG A 5 5.45 29.50 15.95
C ARG A 5 6.78 29.89 15.32
N LEU A 6 7.77 28.99 15.30
CA LEU A 6 8.98 29.15 14.49
C LEU A 6 8.73 28.64 13.07
N PRO A 7 8.93 29.45 12.02
CA PRO A 7 8.95 28.96 10.64
C PRO A 7 10.37 28.52 10.27
N LEU A 8 10.57 27.23 10.01
CA LEU A 8 11.82 26.69 9.47
C LEU A 8 11.76 26.74 7.93
N TYR A 9 12.61 27.58 7.33
CA TYR A 9 12.69 27.79 5.88
C TYR A 9 13.73 26.86 5.23
N GLY A 10 13.32 26.13 4.19
CA GLY A 10 14.18 25.57 3.15
C GLY A 10 13.77 26.17 1.80
N HIS A 11 14.74 26.68 1.03
CA HIS A 11 14.51 27.28 -0.28
C HIS A 11 14.36 26.18 -1.36
N SER A 12 13.15 25.64 -1.51
CA SER A 12 12.69 25.06 -2.76
C SER A 12 11.32 25.64 -3.07
N LYS A 13 11.21 26.33 -4.21
CA LYS A 13 9.90 26.82 -4.70
C LYS A 13 9.03 25.58 -4.92
N PRO A 14 7.81 25.52 -4.39
CA PRO A 14 6.88 24.46 -4.76
C PRO A 14 6.69 24.51 -6.27
N SER A 15 6.76 23.35 -6.93
CA SER A 15 6.31 23.20 -8.31
C SER A 15 4.95 23.88 -8.44
N THR A 16 4.82 24.81 -9.37
CA THR A 16 3.61 25.64 -9.61
C THR A 16 2.37 24.84 -10.04
N GLY A 17 2.42 23.52 -10.02
CA GLY A 17 1.25 22.66 -10.12
C GLY A 17 0.54 22.60 -8.77
N GLY A 18 -0.32 23.56 -8.49
CA GLY A 18 -1.25 23.45 -7.37
C GLY A 18 -2.05 22.15 -7.51
N TRP A 19 -2.01 21.30 -6.48
CA TRP A 19 -2.86 20.12 -6.41
C TRP A 19 -4.32 20.58 -6.52
N GLN A 20 -4.94 20.35 -7.68
CA GLN A 20 -6.37 20.60 -7.80
C GLN A 20 -7.11 19.61 -6.91
N PRO A 21 -8.08 20.06 -6.12
CA PRO A 21 -8.92 19.14 -5.36
C PRO A 21 -9.56 18.15 -6.34
N LEU A 22 -9.38 16.85 -6.09
CA LEU A 22 -10.11 15.81 -6.82
C LEU A 22 -11.61 16.07 -6.66
N ARG A 23 -12.26 16.46 -7.75
CA ARG A 23 -13.71 16.64 -7.80
C ARG A 23 -14.32 15.29 -8.16
N PHE A 24 -15.18 14.77 -7.29
CA PHE A 24 -15.99 13.58 -7.56
C PHE A 24 -17.26 13.98 -8.34
N ASP A 25 -17.08 14.64 -9.47
CA ASP A 25 -18.17 15.06 -10.39
C ASP A 25 -18.60 13.95 -11.35
N GLY A 26 -18.04 12.75 -11.18
CA GLY A 26 -18.23 11.63 -12.10
C GLY A 26 -17.21 11.59 -13.24
N GLY A 27 -16.31 12.58 -13.35
CA GLY A 27 -15.19 12.68 -14.29
C GLY A 27 -14.45 11.35 -14.50
N ALA A 28 -14.12 10.67 -13.40
CA ALA A 28 -13.43 9.39 -13.38
C ALA A 28 -14.17 8.24 -14.08
N PHE A 29 -15.49 8.34 -14.23
CA PHE A 29 -16.34 7.32 -14.85
C PHE A 29 -16.66 7.61 -16.33
N HIS A 30 -16.25 8.75 -16.89
CA HIS A 30 -16.52 9.07 -18.31
C HIS A 30 -15.89 8.08 -19.28
N LEU A 31 -14.83 7.39 -18.87
CA LEU A 31 -14.19 6.34 -19.67
C LEU A 31 -14.95 5.00 -19.64
N LYS A 32 -15.95 4.86 -18.75
CA LYS A 32 -16.66 3.60 -18.53
C LYS A 32 -17.96 3.56 -19.31
N ARG A 33 -18.19 2.44 -20.00
CA ARG A 33 -19.45 2.14 -20.70
C ARG A 33 -20.54 1.79 -19.70
N THR A 34 -21.81 1.99 -20.08
CA THR A 34 -22.98 1.60 -19.25
C THR A 34 -22.94 0.14 -18.81
N ALA A 35 -22.48 -0.76 -19.69
CA ALA A 35 -22.32 -2.18 -19.34
C ALA A 35 -21.24 -2.42 -18.26
N GLU A 36 -20.16 -1.64 -18.26
CA GLU A 36 -19.13 -1.71 -17.22
C GLU A 36 -19.66 -1.18 -15.89
N LEU A 37 -20.46 -0.11 -15.91
CA LEU A 37 -21.11 0.42 -14.71
C LEU A 37 -22.14 -0.56 -14.14
N ALA A 38 -22.95 -1.21 -15.00
CA ALA A 38 -23.89 -2.24 -14.58
C ALA A 38 -23.18 -3.46 -13.97
N ARG A 39 -22.08 -3.90 -14.59
CA ARG A 39 -21.20 -4.95 -14.05
C ARG A 39 -20.61 -4.54 -12.71
N ALA A 40 -20.10 -3.32 -12.58
CA ALA A 40 -19.54 -2.80 -11.33
C ALA A 40 -20.59 -2.84 -10.21
N LEU A 41 -21.81 -2.37 -10.49
CA LEU A 41 -22.91 -2.41 -9.52
C LEU A 41 -23.25 -3.85 -9.10
N LEU A 42 -23.32 -4.78 -10.05
CA LEU A 42 -23.55 -6.20 -9.76
C LEU A 42 -22.44 -6.77 -8.87
N VAL A 43 -21.18 -6.57 -9.24
CA VAL A 43 -20.01 -7.06 -8.50
C VAL A 43 -20.00 -6.49 -7.07
N LEU A 44 -20.23 -5.19 -6.91
CA LEU A 44 -20.26 -4.55 -5.59
C LEU A 44 -21.41 -5.09 -4.72
N ARG A 45 -22.58 -5.38 -5.31
CA ARG A 45 -23.70 -6.02 -4.59
C ARG A 45 -23.37 -7.45 -4.17
N LEU A 46 -22.65 -8.20 -5.00
CA LEU A 46 -22.16 -9.54 -4.68
C LEU A 46 -21.12 -9.50 -3.55
N CYS A 47 -20.17 -8.57 -3.60
CA CYS A 47 -19.19 -8.35 -2.53
C CYS A 47 -19.81 -7.85 -1.22
N ALA A 48 -21.01 -7.27 -1.26
CA ALA A 48 -21.76 -6.90 -0.05
C ALA A 48 -22.50 -8.09 0.57
N TRP A 49 -22.49 -9.28 -0.04
CA TRP A 49 -23.16 -10.47 0.46
C TRP A 49 -22.20 -11.36 1.28
N PRO A 50 -22.30 -11.39 2.62
CA PRO A 50 -21.30 -12.03 3.48
C PRO A 50 -21.03 -13.51 3.17
N PRO A 51 -22.04 -14.37 2.93
CA PRO A 51 -21.79 -15.78 2.61
C PRO A 51 -20.87 -15.98 1.40
N LEU A 52 -20.99 -15.15 0.37
CA LEU A 52 -20.14 -15.22 -0.81
C LEU A 52 -18.71 -14.79 -0.52
N VAL A 53 -18.54 -13.70 0.24
CA VAL A 53 -17.21 -13.19 0.61
C VAL A 53 -16.48 -14.18 1.52
N THR A 54 -17.16 -14.67 2.55
CA THR A 54 -16.57 -15.61 3.52
C THR A 54 -16.18 -16.95 2.90
N HIS A 55 -16.93 -17.42 1.89
CA HIS A 55 -16.68 -18.72 1.25
C HIS A 55 -16.18 -18.61 -0.19
N GLY A 56 -15.64 -17.44 -0.59
CA GLY A 56 -15.28 -17.16 -1.98
C GLY A 56 -14.33 -18.19 -2.59
N LEU A 57 -13.32 -18.64 -1.84
CA LEU A 57 -12.38 -19.67 -2.28
C LEU A 57 -13.05 -21.04 -2.49
N ALA A 58 -14.00 -21.40 -1.63
CA ALA A 58 -14.76 -22.64 -1.78
C ALA A 58 -15.67 -22.56 -3.02
N PHE A 59 -16.33 -21.43 -3.25
CA PHE A 59 -17.12 -21.19 -4.45
C PHE A 59 -16.26 -21.21 -5.72
N GLN A 60 -15.06 -20.63 -5.68
CA GLN A 60 -14.11 -20.68 -6.79
C GLN A 60 -13.71 -22.12 -7.10
N ALA A 61 -13.28 -22.89 -6.09
CA ALA A 61 -12.90 -24.29 -6.25
C ALA A 61 -14.08 -25.14 -6.78
N TRP A 62 -15.29 -24.90 -6.27
CA TRP A 62 -16.50 -25.54 -6.76
C TRP A 62 -16.79 -25.18 -8.22
N SER A 63 -16.68 -23.89 -8.60
CA SER A 63 -16.91 -23.45 -9.98
C SER A 63 -15.88 -24.04 -10.95
N GLN A 64 -14.61 -24.15 -10.53
CA GLN A 64 -13.56 -24.78 -11.33
C GLN A 64 -13.82 -26.27 -11.50
N ARG A 65 -14.32 -26.95 -10.47
CA ARG A 65 -14.71 -28.37 -10.54
C ARG A 65 -15.91 -28.60 -11.45
N LEU A 66 -16.89 -27.69 -11.45
CA LEU A 66 -18.13 -27.83 -12.23
C LEU A 66 -17.96 -27.40 -13.69
N LEU A 67 -17.38 -26.23 -13.93
CA LEU A 67 -17.31 -25.58 -15.26
C LEU A 67 -15.96 -25.80 -15.95
N GLY A 68 -14.95 -26.31 -15.22
CA GLY A 68 -13.58 -26.36 -15.66
C GLY A 68 -12.85 -25.02 -15.51
N SER A 69 -11.51 -25.07 -15.49
CA SER A 69 -10.65 -23.92 -15.26
C SER A 69 -10.80 -22.80 -16.29
N ARG A 70 -11.04 -23.16 -17.57
CA ARG A 70 -11.18 -22.20 -18.66
C ARG A 70 -12.44 -21.36 -18.56
N LEU A 71 -13.60 -22.00 -18.39
CA LEU A 71 -14.88 -21.29 -18.31
C LEU A 71 -15.03 -20.55 -16.97
N SER A 72 -14.64 -21.18 -15.86
CA SER A 72 -14.58 -20.51 -14.55
C SER A 72 -13.66 -19.28 -14.60
N GLY A 73 -12.47 -19.41 -15.19
CA GLY A 73 -11.54 -18.31 -15.39
C GLY A 73 -12.13 -17.20 -16.26
N ALA A 74 -12.77 -17.53 -17.38
CA ALA A 74 -13.41 -16.55 -18.25
C ALA A 74 -14.56 -15.79 -17.54
N LEU A 75 -15.36 -16.48 -16.72
CA LEU A 75 -16.42 -15.86 -15.93
C LEU A 75 -15.87 -14.93 -14.85
N LEU A 76 -14.82 -15.36 -14.14
CA LEU A 76 -14.12 -14.52 -13.16
C LEU A 76 -13.53 -13.28 -13.83
N ARG A 77 -12.92 -13.44 -15.01
CA ARG A 77 -12.39 -12.36 -15.84
C ARG A 77 -13.46 -11.36 -16.24
N ALA A 78 -14.60 -11.85 -16.71
CA ALA A 78 -15.72 -11.03 -17.12
C ALA A 78 -16.49 -10.36 -15.97
N SER A 79 -16.23 -10.73 -14.70
CA SER A 79 -16.95 -10.23 -13.53
C SER A 79 -16.04 -9.49 -12.54
N ILE A 80 -15.59 -10.18 -11.49
CA ILE A 80 -14.83 -9.62 -10.35
C ILE A 80 -13.44 -9.17 -10.80
N TYR A 81 -12.74 -10.00 -11.59
CA TYR A 81 -11.35 -9.71 -11.95
C TYR A 81 -11.26 -8.49 -12.85
N GLY A 82 -12.10 -8.39 -13.89
CA GLY A 82 -12.18 -7.20 -14.74
C GLY A 82 -12.68 -5.94 -14.03
N GLN A 83 -13.13 -6.03 -12.77
CA GLN A 83 -13.52 -4.86 -11.96
C GLN A 83 -12.34 -4.32 -11.15
N PHE A 84 -11.52 -5.22 -10.59
CA PHE A 84 -10.49 -4.88 -9.63
C PHE A 84 -9.06 -4.99 -10.16
N VAL A 85 -8.84 -5.66 -11.29
CA VAL A 85 -7.52 -5.90 -11.86
C VAL A 85 -7.36 -5.14 -13.16
N ALA A 86 -6.24 -4.43 -13.29
CA ALA A 86 -5.93 -3.60 -14.45
C ALA A 86 -5.65 -4.40 -15.73
N GLY A 87 -5.20 -5.64 -15.59
CA GLY A 87 -4.89 -6.57 -16.69
C GLY A 87 -4.12 -7.79 -16.18
N GLU A 88 -4.12 -8.87 -16.96
CA GLU A 88 -3.28 -10.06 -16.72
C GLU A 88 -1.92 -9.95 -17.42
N THR A 89 -1.83 -9.11 -18.46
CA THR A 89 -0.60 -8.90 -19.24
C THR A 89 -0.06 -7.47 -19.08
N ALA A 90 1.23 -7.31 -19.34
CA ALA A 90 1.87 -5.99 -19.35
C ALA A 90 1.20 -5.01 -20.32
N GLU A 91 0.74 -5.52 -21.47
CA GLU A 91 0.03 -4.74 -22.49
C GLU A 91 -1.34 -4.27 -22.01
N GLU A 92 -2.10 -5.13 -21.34
CA GLU A 92 -3.41 -4.78 -20.77
C GLU A 92 -3.25 -3.73 -19.67
N VAL A 93 -2.28 -3.94 -18.76
CA VAL A 93 -1.97 -2.97 -17.70
C VAL A 93 -1.57 -1.63 -18.31
N ARG A 94 -0.70 -1.62 -19.33
CA ARG A 94 -0.29 -0.39 -20.02
C ARG A 94 -1.49 0.33 -20.65
N GLY A 95 -2.38 -0.39 -21.32
CA GLY A 95 -3.60 0.18 -21.91
C GLY A 95 -4.52 0.78 -20.85
N CYS A 96 -4.72 0.10 -19.72
CA CYS A 96 -5.51 0.60 -18.59
C CYS A 96 -4.91 1.89 -18.01
N VAL A 97 -3.59 1.92 -17.81
CA VAL A 97 -2.93 3.13 -17.29
C VAL A 97 -3.06 4.30 -18.27
N GLN A 98 -2.85 4.08 -19.57
CA GLN A 98 -3.00 5.14 -20.59
C GLN A 98 -4.41 5.74 -20.58
N GLN A 99 -5.44 4.91 -20.41
CA GLN A 99 -6.82 5.38 -20.28
C GLN A 99 -7.00 6.28 -19.05
N LEU A 100 -6.54 5.84 -17.87
CA LEU A 100 -6.62 6.64 -16.64
C LEU A 100 -5.82 7.94 -16.73
N GLN A 101 -4.64 7.91 -17.34
CA GLN A 101 -3.81 9.09 -17.55
C GLN A 101 -4.46 10.12 -18.49
N ALA A 102 -5.20 9.68 -19.50
CA ALA A 102 -5.91 10.57 -20.42
C ALA A 102 -6.95 11.48 -19.74
N ILE A 103 -7.42 11.10 -18.55
CA ILE A 103 -8.33 11.91 -17.71
C ILE A 103 -7.62 12.54 -16.50
N GLY A 104 -6.28 12.56 -16.50
CA GLY A 104 -5.47 13.18 -15.45
C GLY A 104 -5.25 12.33 -14.20
N LEU A 105 -5.60 11.04 -14.22
CA LEU A 105 -5.34 10.14 -13.09
C LEU A 105 -3.98 9.45 -13.26
N GLN A 106 -3.18 9.45 -12.20
CA GLN A 106 -1.91 8.72 -12.15
C GLN A 106 -2.11 7.43 -11.32
N PRO A 107 -2.22 6.26 -11.96
CA PRO A 107 -2.39 5.01 -11.23
C PRO A 107 -1.09 4.57 -10.54
N LEU A 108 -1.26 3.91 -9.41
CA LEU A 108 -0.21 3.26 -8.64
C LEU A 108 -0.28 1.76 -8.91
N LEU A 109 0.78 1.17 -9.48
CA LEU A 109 0.84 -0.28 -9.62
C LEU A 109 1.16 -0.91 -8.26
N ALA A 110 0.50 -2.02 -7.98
CA ALA A 110 0.61 -2.75 -6.73
C ALA A 110 0.74 -4.24 -7.01
N VAL A 111 1.59 -4.92 -6.26
CA VAL A 111 1.56 -6.39 -6.16
C VAL A 111 0.69 -6.73 -4.95
N PRO A 112 -0.56 -7.22 -5.13
CA PRO A 112 -1.52 -7.36 -4.04
C PRO A 112 -1.24 -8.58 -3.14
N THR A 113 -0.14 -9.29 -3.36
CA THR A 113 0.28 -10.46 -2.58
C THR A 113 0.63 -10.05 -1.15
N GLU A 114 0.24 -10.89 -0.19
CA GLU A 114 0.64 -10.83 1.22
C GLU A 114 0.60 -12.25 1.78
N GLU A 115 1.25 -12.47 2.92
CA GLU A 115 1.10 -13.71 3.69
C GLU A 115 0.16 -13.47 4.86
N GLU A 116 -0.92 -14.25 4.92
CA GLU A 116 -1.84 -14.21 6.05
C GLU A 116 -1.21 -14.88 7.28
N PRO A 117 -1.18 -14.21 8.45
CA PRO A 117 -0.52 -14.72 9.67
C PRO A 117 -1.05 -16.09 10.16
N ASP A 118 -2.33 -16.35 9.93
CA ASP A 118 -3.06 -17.54 10.40
C ASP A 118 -3.20 -18.61 9.30
N SER A 119 -2.54 -18.43 8.15
CA SER A 119 -2.63 -19.38 7.05
C SER A 119 -2.04 -20.73 7.45
N ALA A 120 -2.84 -21.80 7.26
CA ALA A 120 -2.39 -23.17 7.43
C ALA A 120 -1.44 -23.63 6.30
N ALA A 121 -1.36 -22.88 5.20
CA ALA A 121 -0.47 -23.18 4.10
C ALA A 121 0.98 -22.86 4.50
N LYS A 122 1.88 -23.84 4.36
CA LYS A 122 3.31 -23.61 4.55
C LYS A 122 3.85 -22.81 3.37
N THR A 123 4.16 -21.54 3.61
CA THR A 123 4.92 -20.69 2.70
C THR A 123 6.37 -21.20 2.61
N SER A 124 6.99 -21.10 1.44
CA SER A 124 8.37 -21.55 1.20
C SER A 124 9.24 -20.42 0.65
N GLU A 125 10.56 -20.54 0.75
CA GLU A 125 11.50 -19.60 0.12
C GLU A 125 11.23 -19.41 -1.38
N ALA A 126 10.85 -20.48 -2.09
CA ALA A 126 10.53 -20.39 -3.51
C ALA A 126 9.32 -19.49 -3.79
N TRP A 127 8.32 -19.48 -2.90
CA TRP A 127 7.16 -18.59 -3.01
C TRP A 127 7.59 -17.13 -2.87
N TYR A 128 8.44 -16.83 -1.89
CA TYR A 128 8.95 -15.48 -1.70
C TYR A 128 9.86 -15.01 -2.83
N GLU A 129 10.69 -15.88 -3.42
CA GLU A 129 11.50 -15.53 -4.59
C GLU A 129 10.61 -15.27 -5.82
N GLY A 130 9.51 -16.01 -5.97
CA GLY A 130 8.48 -15.71 -6.97
C GLY A 130 7.86 -14.33 -6.77
N ASN A 131 7.53 -13.97 -5.53
CA ASN A 131 7.00 -12.64 -5.20
C ASN A 131 8.03 -11.53 -5.44
N LEU A 132 9.31 -11.77 -5.13
CA LEU A 132 10.38 -10.86 -5.47
C LEU A 132 10.41 -10.62 -6.99
N SER A 133 10.37 -11.68 -7.79
CA SER A 133 10.34 -11.55 -9.25
C SER A 133 9.15 -10.73 -9.73
N ALA A 134 7.96 -10.96 -9.16
CA ALA A 134 6.76 -10.18 -9.48
C ALA A 134 6.90 -8.70 -9.09
N MET A 135 7.54 -8.41 -7.96
CA MET A 135 7.79 -7.03 -7.51
C MET A 135 8.80 -6.31 -8.41
N LEU A 136 9.90 -6.97 -8.78
CA LEU A 136 10.87 -6.39 -9.72
C LEU A 136 10.22 -6.10 -11.07
N HIS A 137 9.40 -7.02 -11.57
CA HIS A 137 8.64 -6.79 -12.80
C HIS A 137 7.64 -5.63 -12.66
N CYS A 138 6.98 -5.49 -11.51
CA CYS A 138 6.08 -4.37 -11.25
C CYS A 138 6.83 -3.02 -11.26
N VAL A 139 8.06 -2.95 -10.73
CA VAL A 139 8.92 -1.77 -10.87
C VAL A 139 9.18 -1.44 -12.34
N ASP A 140 9.57 -2.43 -13.15
CA ASP A 140 9.85 -2.23 -14.58
C ASP A 140 8.62 -1.71 -15.32
N LEU A 141 7.43 -2.26 -15.01
CA LEU A 141 6.16 -1.79 -15.56
C LEU A 141 5.83 -0.36 -15.13
N SER A 142 5.98 -0.05 -13.83
CA SER A 142 5.77 1.30 -13.29
C SER A 142 6.68 2.32 -13.98
N ARG A 143 7.90 1.91 -14.33
CA ARG A 143 8.84 2.78 -15.04
C ARG A 143 8.48 2.97 -16.52
N ALA A 144 8.21 1.88 -17.23
CA ALA A 144 7.86 1.90 -18.64
C ALA A 144 6.59 2.71 -18.92
N VAL A 145 5.64 2.67 -17.98
CA VAL A 145 4.39 3.43 -18.07
C VAL A 145 4.60 4.94 -17.81
N ALA A 146 5.60 5.31 -16.99
CA ALA A 146 5.93 6.70 -16.74
C ALA A 146 6.64 7.37 -17.93
N ASP A 147 7.53 6.65 -18.63
CA ASP A 147 8.29 7.16 -19.79
C ASP A 147 7.42 7.64 -20.95
N ALA A 148 6.24 7.05 -21.12
CA ALA A 148 5.40 7.32 -22.27
C ALA A 148 4.86 8.78 -22.32
N HIS A 149 4.91 9.55 -21.22
CA HIS A 149 4.20 10.83 -21.13
C HIS A 149 4.93 11.97 -20.39
N GLY A 150 6.24 11.85 -20.13
CA GLY A 150 7.05 12.94 -19.55
C GLY A 150 8.12 12.45 -18.57
N PRO A 151 8.93 13.37 -17.99
CA PRO A 151 9.97 12.97 -17.04
C PRO A 151 9.34 12.23 -15.85
N ALA A 152 9.88 11.04 -15.58
CA ALA A 152 9.39 9.98 -14.70
C ALA A 152 9.28 10.30 -13.21
N ARG A 153 9.38 11.57 -12.83
CA ARG A 153 9.89 12.01 -11.52
C ARG A 153 9.06 11.62 -10.30
N ASN A 154 7.91 10.96 -10.49
CA ASN A 154 6.98 10.57 -9.44
C ASN A 154 6.33 9.20 -9.66
N SER A 155 6.92 8.29 -10.44
CA SER A 155 6.38 6.92 -10.51
C SER A 155 6.49 6.26 -9.13
N LEU A 156 5.41 5.62 -8.69
CA LEU A 156 5.37 4.90 -7.42
C LEU A 156 4.95 3.45 -7.68
N MET A 157 5.43 2.56 -6.82
CA MET A 157 4.94 1.19 -6.70
C MET A 157 4.56 0.91 -5.25
N GLN A 158 3.43 0.24 -5.05
CA GLN A 158 3.00 -0.25 -3.75
C GLN A 158 3.51 -1.69 -3.52
N LEU A 159 4.03 -1.95 -2.32
CA LEU A 159 4.43 -3.27 -1.88
C LEU A 159 3.96 -3.54 -0.45
N LYS A 160 3.73 -4.82 -0.15
CA LYS A 160 3.51 -5.35 1.20
C LYS A 160 4.70 -6.18 1.62
N VAL A 161 5.18 -5.99 2.84
CA VAL A 161 6.44 -6.61 3.28
C VAL A 161 6.25 -8.10 3.56
N THR A 162 5.07 -8.52 4.03
CA THR A 162 4.78 -9.95 4.25
C THR A 162 4.78 -10.78 2.96
N ALA A 163 4.72 -10.16 1.78
CA ALA A 163 4.97 -10.87 0.52
C ALA A 163 6.44 -11.26 0.32
N LEU A 164 7.35 -10.66 1.10
CA LEU A 164 8.80 -10.89 1.08
C LEU A 164 9.33 -11.35 2.45
N THR A 165 8.50 -11.71 3.41
CA THR A 165 8.96 -12.27 4.69
C THR A 165 7.81 -12.89 5.46
N SER A 166 8.10 -13.85 6.33
CA SER A 166 7.05 -14.38 7.19
C SER A 166 6.56 -13.33 8.20
N PRO A 167 5.23 -13.15 8.36
CA PRO A 167 4.63 -12.34 9.43
C PRO A 167 5.18 -12.65 10.82
N ARG A 168 5.62 -13.90 11.05
CA ARG A 168 6.16 -14.36 12.33
C ARG A 168 7.51 -13.72 12.66
N LEU A 169 8.34 -13.43 11.66
CA LEU A 169 9.61 -12.72 11.88
C LEU A 169 9.40 -11.24 12.22
N CYS A 170 8.25 -10.68 11.86
CA CYS A 170 7.88 -9.32 12.23
C CYS A 170 7.39 -9.21 13.68
N ASN A 171 7.28 -10.33 14.42
CA ASN A 171 6.98 -10.27 15.84
C ASN A 171 8.23 -9.90 16.64
N LEU A 172 8.29 -8.65 17.11
CA LEU A 172 9.41 -8.11 17.90
C LEU A 172 9.57 -8.75 19.30
N GLN A 173 8.70 -9.71 19.68
CA GLN A 173 8.78 -10.43 20.95
C GLN A 173 9.70 -11.66 20.93
N LEU A 174 10.39 -11.94 19.82
CA LEU A 174 11.32 -13.06 19.73
C LEU A 174 12.59 -12.76 20.56
N SER A 175 12.81 -13.56 21.61
CA SER A 175 13.98 -13.41 22.50
C SER A 175 15.29 -13.87 21.86
N CYS A 176 15.23 -14.89 21.01
CA CYS A 176 16.33 -15.35 20.18
C CYS A 176 15.81 -15.96 18.88
N LEU A 177 16.64 -15.92 17.84
CA LEU A 177 16.35 -16.53 16.54
C LEU A 177 17.14 -17.83 16.41
N SER A 178 16.47 -18.89 15.96
CA SER A 178 17.14 -20.12 15.53
C SER A 178 18.03 -19.86 14.31
N THR A 179 18.93 -20.78 13.98
CA THR A 179 19.75 -20.69 12.77
C THR A 179 18.88 -20.55 11.51
N GLU A 180 17.79 -21.30 11.43
CA GLU A 180 16.83 -21.25 10.32
C GLU A 180 16.09 -19.91 10.26
N GLN A 181 15.64 -19.38 11.40
CA GLN A 181 14.98 -18.08 11.48
C GLN A 181 15.94 -16.94 11.11
N ASN A 182 17.20 -17.02 11.54
CA ASN A 182 18.24 -16.05 11.16
C ASN A 182 18.52 -16.09 9.65
N GLN A 183 18.63 -17.28 9.06
CA GLN A 183 18.79 -17.43 7.61
C GLN A 183 17.58 -16.86 6.85
N HIS A 184 16.37 -17.16 7.32
CA HIS A 184 15.14 -16.62 6.73
C HIS A 184 15.05 -15.09 6.86
N LEU A 185 15.46 -14.52 7.99
CA LEU A 185 15.52 -13.07 8.20
C LEU A 185 16.54 -12.43 7.25
N GLN A 186 17.73 -13.00 7.11
CA GLN A 186 18.76 -12.51 6.18
C GLN A 186 18.27 -12.56 4.74
N ALA A 187 17.62 -13.66 4.32
CA ALA A 187 17.01 -13.77 3.00
C ALA A 187 15.92 -12.71 2.80
N SER A 188 15.05 -12.52 3.79
CA SER A 188 13.97 -11.51 3.75
C SER A 188 14.50 -10.08 3.59
N LEU A 189 15.52 -9.71 4.38
CA LEU A 189 16.18 -8.41 4.27
C LEU A 189 16.87 -8.23 2.91
N SER A 190 17.51 -9.28 2.39
CA SER A 190 18.11 -9.29 1.06
C SER A 190 17.06 -9.06 -0.03
N ARG A 191 15.92 -9.75 0.03
CA ARG A 191 14.80 -9.58 -0.93
C ARG A 191 14.24 -8.15 -0.89
N LEU A 192 13.95 -7.62 0.29
CA LEU A 192 13.46 -6.25 0.44
C LEU A 192 14.49 -5.22 -0.07
N HIS A 193 15.77 -5.43 0.25
CA HIS A 193 16.83 -4.56 -0.24
C HIS A 193 16.95 -4.57 -1.77
N ARG A 194 16.85 -5.75 -2.41
CA ARG A 194 16.89 -5.90 -3.87
C ARG A 194 15.76 -5.13 -4.55
N VAL A 195 14.53 -5.18 -3.99
CA VAL A 195 13.40 -4.37 -4.52
C VAL A 195 13.70 -2.88 -4.40
N ALA A 196 14.16 -2.41 -3.23
CA ALA A 196 14.50 -1.00 -3.03
C ALA A 196 15.63 -0.50 -3.94
N GLN A 197 16.68 -1.32 -4.11
CA GLN A 197 17.79 -1.00 -5.00
C GLN A 197 17.35 -0.94 -6.46
N HIS A 198 16.54 -1.91 -6.91
CA HIS A 198 16.03 -1.93 -8.28
C HIS A 198 15.08 -0.76 -8.55
N ALA A 199 14.18 -0.47 -7.62
CA ALA A 199 13.27 0.68 -7.71
C ALA A 199 14.03 2.00 -7.80
N ARG A 200 15.07 2.19 -6.97
CA ARG A 200 15.94 3.37 -7.06
C ARG A 200 16.64 3.47 -8.42
N ALA A 201 17.19 2.36 -8.92
CA ALA A 201 17.88 2.33 -10.22
C ALA A 201 16.93 2.64 -11.40
N GLN A 202 15.65 2.29 -11.24
CA GLN A 202 14.59 2.55 -12.22
C GLN A 202 13.86 3.88 -11.99
N ASP A 203 14.28 4.75 -11.08
CA ASP A 203 13.58 6.03 -10.77
C ASP A 203 12.11 5.83 -10.32
N VAL A 204 11.83 4.72 -9.61
CA VAL A 204 10.52 4.39 -9.04
C VAL A 204 10.58 4.50 -7.52
N ARG A 205 9.64 5.25 -6.94
CA ARG A 205 9.49 5.38 -5.48
C ARG A 205 8.72 4.19 -4.92
N LEU A 206 9.13 3.73 -3.75
CA LEU A 206 8.46 2.64 -3.04
C LEU A 206 7.48 3.18 -2.01
N LEU A 207 6.27 2.63 -2.04
CA LEU A 207 5.24 2.85 -1.06
C LEU A 207 5.00 1.54 -0.32
N VAL A 208 5.35 1.52 0.96
CA VAL A 208 5.20 0.34 1.81
C VAL A 208 3.85 0.42 2.52
N ASP A 209 3.00 -0.56 2.25
CA ASP A 209 1.68 -0.67 2.89
C ASP A 209 1.80 -1.04 4.36
N ALA A 210 0.85 -0.52 5.15
CA ALA A 210 0.64 -0.93 6.52
C ALA A 210 -0.28 -2.16 6.53
N GLU A 211 0.07 -3.13 7.37
CA GLU A 211 -0.58 -4.42 7.45
C GLU A 211 -1.28 -4.54 8.83
N TYR A 212 -1.16 -5.68 9.50
CA TYR A 212 -1.72 -5.91 10.84
C TYR A 212 -0.97 -5.14 11.95
N THR A 213 -1.68 -4.74 12.99
CA THR A 213 -1.12 -3.92 14.09
C THR A 213 0.09 -4.55 14.77
N PHE A 214 0.13 -5.88 14.91
CA PHE A 214 1.26 -6.58 15.53
C PHE A 214 2.49 -6.70 14.63
N ILE A 215 2.32 -6.54 13.31
CA ILE A 215 3.41 -6.58 12.29
C ILE A 215 3.99 -5.18 12.08
N ASN A 216 3.12 -4.15 12.10
CA ASN A 216 3.48 -2.76 11.79
C ASN A 216 4.69 -2.18 12.55
N PRO A 217 4.99 -2.55 13.82
CA PRO A 217 6.21 -2.11 14.49
C PRO A 217 7.49 -2.54 13.76
N ALA A 218 7.58 -3.82 13.36
CA ALA A 218 8.72 -4.29 12.58
C ALA A 218 8.76 -3.68 11.19
N LEU A 219 7.61 -3.51 10.52
CA LEU A 219 7.54 -2.83 9.23
C LEU A 219 8.04 -1.40 9.30
N SER A 220 7.63 -0.65 10.34
CA SER A 220 8.06 0.73 10.53
C SER A 220 9.58 0.83 10.69
N LEU A 221 10.21 -0.12 11.39
CA LEU A 221 11.67 -0.20 11.52
C LEU A 221 12.35 -0.52 10.19
N LEU A 222 11.82 -1.47 9.42
CA LEU A 222 12.33 -1.82 8.09
C LEU A 222 12.23 -0.63 7.12
N VAL A 223 11.11 0.07 7.14
CA VAL A 223 10.88 1.28 6.33
C VAL A 223 11.82 2.40 6.76
N ALA A 224 12.01 2.63 8.06
CA ALA A 224 12.96 3.61 8.57
C ALA A 224 14.40 3.28 8.12
N ALA A 225 14.82 2.02 8.18
CA ALA A 225 16.14 1.60 7.70
C ALA A 225 16.32 1.82 6.18
N LEU A 226 15.29 1.55 5.39
CA LEU A 226 15.31 1.86 3.95
C LEU A 226 15.33 3.37 3.69
N ALA A 227 14.55 4.16 4.45
CA ALA A 227 14.53 5.62 4.34
C ALA A 227 15.87 6.23 4.72
N MET A 228 16.53 5.76 5.80
CA MET A 228 17.89 6.19 6.15
C MET A 228 18.90 5.92 5.04
N ARG A 229 18.68 4.87 4.25
CA ARG A 229 19.59 4.50 3.16
C ARG A 229 19.33 5.28 1.87
N TRP A 230 18.07 5.59 1.56
CA TRP A 230 17.68 6.07 0.24
C TRP A 230 17.01 7.44 0.22
N ASN A 231 16.39 7.89 1.32
CA ASN A 231 15.78 9.22 1.38
C ASN A 231 16.85 10.28 1.69
N SER A 232 16.65 11.47 1.15
CA SER A 232 17.46 12.66 1.46
C SER A 232 16.55 13.89 1.41
N SER A 233 16.79 14.86 2.29
CA SER A 233 16.08 16.15 2.25
C SER A 233 16.50 17.04 1.08
N GLU A 234 17.62 16.73 0.42
CA GLU A 234 18.13 17.49 -0.73
C GLU A 234 17.47 17.08 -2.05
N GLU A 235 16.81 15.92 -2.08
CA GLU A 235 16.13 15.42 -3.27
C GLU A 235 14.67 15.87 -3.34
N GLU A 236 14.08 15.81 -4.54
CA GLU A 236 12.70 16.22 -4.81
C GLU A 236 11.70 15.18 -4.23
N GLY A 237 11.69 14.99 -2.91
CA GLY A 237 10.79 14.10 -2.17
C GLY A 237 11.38 12.73 -1.80
N PRO A 238 10.66 11.96 -0.95
CA PRO A 238 11.15 10.69 -0.42
C PRO A 238 11.09 9.55 -1.45
N TRP A 239 12.09 8.66 -1.40
CA TRP A 239 12.13 7.42 -2.20
C TRP A 239 11.31 6.31 -1.59
N VAL A 240 11.27 6.27 -0.26
CA VAL A 240 10.56 5.27 0.53
C VAL A 240 9.49 5.99 1.33
N TRP A 241 8.25 5.53 1.16
CA TRP A 241 7.06 6.05 1.80
C TRP A 241 6.50 5.03 2.77
N ASN A 242 6.10 5.48 3.96
CA ASN A 242 5.45 4.65 4.97
C ASN A 242 3.94 4.90 5.00
N THR A 243 3.16 3.89 5.36
CA THR A 243 1.71 3.99 5.47
C THR A 243 1.25 4.11 6.93
N TYR A 244 0.36 5.05 7.21
CA TYR A 244 -0.23 5.29 8.54
C TYR A 244 -1.74 5.07 8.47
N GLN A 245 -2.27 4.30 9.40
CA GLN A 245 -3.68 3.86 9.41
C GLN A 245 -4.49 4.67 10.43
N ALA A 246 -5.24 5.67 9.98
CA ALA A 246 -5.98 6.62 10.83
C ALA A 246 -7.04 5.99 11.76
N TYR A 247 -7.46 4.75 11.50
CA TYR A 247 -8.30 3.99 12.41
C TYR A 247 -7.60 3.62 13.72
N LEU A 248 -6.28 3.76 13.86
CA LEU A 248 -5.58 3.54 15.12
C LEU A 248 -5.53 4.82 15.94
N LYS A 249 -5.79 4.71 17.25
CA LYS A 249 -5.79 5.83 18.19
C LYS A 249 -4.42 6.51 18.30
N ASP A 250 -3.33 5.76 18.15
CA ASP A 250 -1.94 6.23 18.31
C ASP A 250 -1.33 6.82 17.02
N THR A 251 -2.07 6.83 15.90
CA THR A 251 -1.56 7.25 14.59
C THR A 251 -0.93 8.64 14.59
N HIS A 252 -1.56 9.58 15.29
CA HIS A 252 -1.08 10.96 15.36
C HIS A 252 0.29 11.04 16.03
N GLU A 253 0.40 10.48 17.24
CA GLU A 253 1.63 10.47 18.01
C GLU A 253 2.76 9.74 17.28
N ARG A 254 2.44 8.65 16.56
CA ARG A 254 3.40 7.95 15.70
C ARG A 254 3.87 8.82 14.55
N LEU A 255 2.95 9.49 13.84
CA LEU A 255 3.28 10.35 12.71
C LEU A 255 4.16 11.54 13.14
N GLU A 256 3.85 12.19 14.25
CA GLU A 256 4.66 13.29 14.80
C GLU A 256 6.06 12.82 15.21
N ARG A 257 6.15 11.68 15.89
CA ARG A 257 7.42 11.09 16.32
C ARG A 257 8.30 10.75 15.12
N ASP A 258 7.74 10.10 14.11
CA ASP A 258 8.48 9.65 12.93
C ASP A 258 8.89 10.84 12.05
N ALA A 259 8.02 11.86 11.92
CA ALA A 259 8.34 13.11 11.23
C ALA A 259 9.50 13.85 11.89
N LYS A 260 9.47 13.96 13.23
CA LYS A 260 10.55 14.57 14.00
C LYS A 260 11.86 13.80 13.83
N ALA A 261 11.83 12.47 13.94
CA ALA A 261 13.01 11.63 13.76
C ALA A 261 13.61 11.76 12.35
N ALA A 262 12.77 11.80 11.32
CA ALA A 262 13.21 12.02 9.94
C ALA A 262 13.85 13.40 9.74
N HIS A 263 13.25 14.44 10.34
CA HIS A 263 13.78 15.80 10.29
C HIS A 263 15.15 15.91 10.97
N GLU A 264 15.30 15.36 12.19
CA GLU A 264 16.56 15.33 12.93
C GLU A 264 17.65 14.54 12.19
N ALA A 265 17.27 13.53 11.41
CA ALA A 265 18.17 12.74 10.56
C ALA A 265 18.45 13.37 9.17
N GLY A 266 17.85 14.54 8.84
CA GLY A 266 18.02 15.19 7.54
C GLY A 266 17.38 14.45 6.35
N LEU A 267 16.36 13.63 6.62
CA LEU A 267 15.70 12.78 5.62
C LEU A 267 14.38 13.41 5.14
N ALA A 268 14.05 13.23 3.86
CA ALA A 268 12.69 13.46 3.38
C ALA A 268 11.72 12.43 3.99
N PHE A 269 10.57 12.89 4.48
CA PHE A 269 9.57 12.06 5.14
C PHE A 269 8.35 11.83 4.25
N GLY A 270 8.12 10.56 3.87
CA GLY A 270 7.05 10.15 2.96
C GLY A 270 5.93 9.44 3.70
N VAL A 271 4.70 9.99 3.59
CA VAL A 271 3.52 9.50 4.31
C VAL A 271 2.40 9.15 3.34
N LYS A 272 1.92 7.91 3.37
CA LYS A 272 0.60 7.50 2.89
C LYS A 272 -0.35 7.43 4.07
N LEU A 273 -1.33 8.33 4.13
CA LEU A 273 -2.35 8.28 5.17
C LEU A 273 -3.58 7.56 4.63
N VAL A 274 -3.98 6.47 5.29
CA VAL A 274 -5.18 5.69 4.95
C VAL A 274 -6.11 5.60 6.15
N ARG A 275 -7.36 5.17 5.94
CA ARG A 275 -8.24 4.81 7.06
C ARG A 275 -7.76 3.54 7.75
N GLY A 276 -7.53 2.47 6.97
CA GLY A 276 -7.13 1.14 7.47
C GLY A 276 -8.00 0.04 6.86
N ALA A 277 -7.45 -1.16 6.67
CA ALA A 277 -8.10 -2.28 5.98
C ALA A 277 -8.42 -3.49 6.87
N TYR A 278 -7.89 -3.54 8.09
CA TYR A 278 -7.93 -4.73 8.95
C TYR A 278 -8.85 -4.58 10.18
N LEU A 279 -9.75 -3.58 10.20
CA LEU A 279 -10.59 -3.22 11.37
C LEU A 279 -11.33 -4.39 12.00
N ASP A 280 -12.00 -5.22 11.21
CA ASP A 280 -12.77 -6.36 11.74
C ASP A 280 -11.86 -7.41 12.38
N LYS A 281 -10.71 -7.67 11.77
CA LYS A 281 -9.72 -8.61 12.32
C LYS A 281 -9.14 -8.06 13.62
N GLU A 282 -8.74 -6.79 13.68
CA GLU A 282 -8.22 -6.16 14.90
C GLU A 282 -9.24 -6.22 16.05
N ARG A 283 -10.51 -5.89 15.77
CA ARG A 283 -11.58 -5.98 16.77
C ARG A 283 -11.82 -7.40 17.26
N SER A 284 -11.78 -8.39 16.35
CA SER A 284 -11.92 -9.80 16.74
C SER A 284 -10.80 -10.26 17.68
N VAL A 285 -9.55 -9.84 17.42
CA VAL A 285 -8.39 -10.17 18.27
C VAL A 285 -8.49 -9.49 19.63
N THR A 286 -8.92 -8.23 19.68
CA THR A 286 -9.15 -7.49 20.92
C THR A 286 -10.21 -8.16 21.80
N GLN A 287 -11.33 -8.58 21.22
CA GLN A 287 -12.40 -9.28 21.93
C GLN A 287 -11.94 -10.63 22.48
N LEU A 288 -11.19 -11.41 21.70
CA LEU A 288 -10.68 -12.72 22.12
C LEU A 288 -9.65 -12.63 23.26
N HIS A 289 -8.82 -11.59 23.27
CA HIS A 289 -7.75 -11.44 24.26
C HIS A 289 -8.10 -10.49 25.42
N GLY A 290 -9.30 -9.90 25.45
CA GLY A 290 -9.73 -8.96 26.49
C GLY A 290 -8.85 -7.71 26.62
N LYS A 291 -8.19 -7.30 25.52
CA LYS A 291 -7.32 -6.11 25.49
C LYS A 291 -8.13 -4.85 25.23
N GLU A 292 -7.52 -3.69 25.48
CA GLU A 292 -8.11 -2.42 25.08
C GLU A 292 -8.13 -2.30 23.55
N ASP A 293 -9.26 -1.84 22.98
CA ASP A 293 -9.39 -1.60 21.55
C ASP A 293 -8.51 -0.41 21.13
N CYS A 294 -7.49 -0.70 20.33
CA CYS A 294 -6.59 0.31 19.76
C CYS A 294 -7.22 1.11 18.62
N THR A 295 -8.41 0.72 18.15
CA THR A 295 -9.08 1.32 17.00
C THR A 295 -10.03 2.46 17.40
N GLN A 296 -10.35 3.33 16.45
CA GLN A 296 -11.39 4.35 16.59
C GLN A 296 -12.77 3.69 16.78
N PRO A 297 -13.69 4.34 17.50
CA PRO A 297 -14.99 3.74 17.82
C PRO A 297 -15.84 3.43 16.59
N ASP A 298 -15.79 4.31 15.57
CA ASP A 298 -16.61 4.18 14.37
C ASP A 298 -15.91 4.75 13.13
N TYR A 299 -16.56 4.51 11.98
CA TYR A 299 -16.11 4.97 10.67
C TYR A 299 -16.04 6.51 10.58
N GLU A 300 -16.96 7.22 11.22
CA GLU A 300 -16.99 8.69 11.20
C GLU A 300 -15.85 9.30 12.00
N ALA A 301 -15.52 8.72 13.16
CA ALA A 301 -14.37 9.08 13.97
C ALA A 301 -13.06 8.85 13.18
N THR A 302 -12.95 7.72 12.50
CA THR A 302 -11.80 7.43 11.61
C THR A 302 -11.70 8.46 10.48
N SER A 303 -12.82 8.80 9.84
CA SER A 303 -12.87 9.77 8.76
C SER A 303 -12.48 11.18 9.23
N ARG A 304 -13.02 11.64 10.36
CA ARG A 304 -12.65 12.92 10.98
C ARG A 304 -11.15 13.00 11.28
N ARG A 305 -10.56 11.93 11.82
CA ARG A 305 -9.11 11.86 12.09
C ARG A 305 -8.28 11.93 10.82
N CYS A 306 -8.65 11.16 9.79
CA CYS A 306 -7.98 11.21 8.49
C CYS A 306 -7.97 12.62 7.88
N HIS A 307 -9.11 13.32 7.93
CA HIS A 307 -9.20 14.71 7.47
C HIS A 307 -8.37 15.67 8.32
N HIS A 308 -8.40 15.52 9.64
CA HIS A 308 -7.63 16.38 10.56
C HIS A 308 -6.11 16.28 10.31
N TYR A 309 -5.58 15.05 10.18
CA TYR A 309 -4.17 14.84 9.88
C TYR A 309 -3.75 15.36 8.50
N SER A 310 -4.66 15.37 7.53
CA SER A 310 -4.42 15.96 6.22
C SER A 310 -4.36 17.49 6.28
N SER A 311 -5.18 18.13 7.13
CA SER A 311 -5.18 19.60 7.28
C SER A 311 -3.98 20.16 8.07
N ASP A 312 -3.39 19.37 8.97
CA ASP A 312 -2.20 19.80 9.75
C ASP A 312 -0.89 19.69 8.95
N SER A 313 -0.91 19.14 7.73
CA SER A 313 0.25 18.95 6.84
C SER A 313 0.87 20.24 6.26
N SER A 314 0.59 21.40 6.84
CA SER A 314 1.14 22.70 6.39
C SER A 314 2.67 22.82 6.56
N ASP A 315 3.32 21.80 7.12
CA ASP A 315 4.78 21.69 7.23
C ASP A 315 5.41 21.32 5.88
N LYS A 316 6.24 22.23 5.36
CA LYS A 316 6.85 22.17 4.02
C LYS A 316 7.80 20.99 3.77
N ASN A 317 8.10 20.18 4.79
CA ASN A 317 8.96 19.00 4.70
C ASN A 317 8.18 17.67 4.62
N LEU A 318 6.85 17.73 4.72
CA LEU A 318 5.99 16.55 4.67
C LEU A 318 5.52 16.29 3.23
N SER A 319 5.91 15.17 2.64
CA SER A 319 5.29 14.70 1.40
C SER A 319 4.17 13.73 1.76
N GLN A 320 2.93 14.17 1.60
CA GLN A 320 1.74 13.37 1.93
C GLN A 320 1.01 12.94 0.66
N LYS A 321 0.67 11.65 0.59
CA LYS A 321 -0.23 11.09 -0.41
C LYS A 321 -1.44 10.50 0.29
N GLN A 322 -2.62 10.99 -0.07
CA GLN A 322 -3.88 10.42 0.34
C GLN A 322 -4.36 9.47 -0.76
N VAL A 323 -4.76 8.26 -0.38
CA VAL A 323 -5.39 7.26 -1.26
C VAL A 323 -6.76 6.94 -0.71
#